data_AF-A0A3D2BST4-F1
#
_entry.id   AF-A0A3D2BST4-F1
#
_cell.length_a   1.000
_cell.length_b   1.000
_cell.length_c   1.000
_cell.angle_alpha   90.00
_cell.angle_beta   90.00
_cell.angle_gamma   90.00
#
_symmetry.space_group_name_H-M   'P 1'
#
loop_
_entity.id
_entity.type
_entity.pdbx_description
1 polymer ?
#
loop_
_entity_poly.entity_id
_entity_poly.type
_entity_poly.pdbx_seq_one_letter_code
_entity_poly.pdbx_strand_id
1 'polypeptide(L)' 'LLDGETENIPDETVQRLLTAGTKLFANKVEMEDRFFSPYTGPEDVTATDVVMTCSDMLRAVNLSTFDLAMWFQRPRSNEE' A
#
# COMPACT_ATOMS: atom_id res chain seq x y z
N LEU A 1 -4.69 6.66 -14.06
CA LEU A 1 -6.16 6.72 -13.92
C LEU A 1 -6.66 8.06 -13.36
N LEU A 2 -5.79 9.05 -13.09
CA LEU A 2 -6.20 10.44 -12.80
C LEU A 2 -5.11 11.35 -13.38
N ASP A 3 -5.48 12.37 -14.14
CA ASP A 3 -4.55 13.33 -14.77
C ASP A 3 -4.06 14.40 -13.76
N GLY A 4 -4.01 14.06 -12.47
CA GLY A 4 -3.57 14.94 -11.38
C GLY A 4 -4.62 15.91 -10.84
N GLU A 5 -5.83 15.94 -11.40
CA GLU A 5 -6.92 16.81 -10.90
C GLU A 5 -7.59 16.20 -9.67
N THR A 6 -7.44 16.84 -8.51
CA THR A 6 -7.99 16.37 -7.23
C THR A 6 -9.10 17.26 -6.67
N GLU A 7 -9.28 18.47 -7.21
CA GLU A 7 -10.15 19.51 -6.65
C GLU A 7 -11.62 19.07 -6.47
N ASN A 8 -12.08 18.17 -7.33
CA ASN A 8 -13.46 17.66 -7.32
C ASN A 8 -13.59 16.25 -6.70
N ILE A 9 -12.53 15.70 -6.13
CA ILE A 9 -12.53 14.36 -5.53
C ILE A 9 -12.67 14.51 -4.01
N PRO A 10 -13.81 14.10 -3.42
CA PRO A 10 -13.94 14.12 -1.96
C PRO A 10 -12.93 13.21 -1.30
N ASP A 11 -12.33 13.64 -0.18
CA ASP A 11 -11.39 12.84 0.61
C ASP A 11 -11.91 11.44 0.93
N GLU A 12 -13.21 11.33 1.26
CA GLU A 12 -13.85 10.05 1.58
C GLU A 12 -13.74 9.05 0.41
N THR A 13 -13.75 9.53 -0.83
CA THR A 13 -13.58 8.68 -2.02
C THR A 13 -12.18 8.06 -2.02
N VAL A 14 -11.15 8.87 -1.77
CA VAL A 14 -9.76 8.40 -1.67
C VAL A 14 -9.59 7.44 -0.49
N GLN A 15 -10.17 7.76 0.67
CA GLN A 15 -10.12 6.91 1.86
C GLN A 15 -10.77 5.53 1.62
N ARG A 16 -11.92 5.48 0.95
CA ARG A 16 -12.60 4.23 0.59
C ARG A 16 -11.76 3.40 -0.37
N LEU A 17 -11.14 4.02 -1.38
CA LEU A 17 -10.24 3.34 -2.32
C LEU A 17 -9.04 2.73 -1.61
N LEU A 18 -8.34 3.51 -0.77
CA LEU A 18 -7.20 3.01 0.00
C LEU A 18 -7.59 1.90 0.95
N THR A 19 -8.73 2.03 1.64
CA THR A 19 -9.23 1.00 2.56
C THR A 19 -9.52 -0.32 1.84
N ALA A 20 -10.23 -0.26 0.71
CA ALA A 20 -10.59 -1.45 -0.06
C ALA A 20 -9.35 -2.08 -0.70
N GLY A 21 -8.50 -1.28 -1.35
CA GLY A 21 -7.28 -1.73 -2.00
C GLY A 21 -6.32 -2.40 -1.03
N THR A 22 -6.08 -1.79 0.14
CA THR A 22 -5.19 -2.33 1.17
C THR A 22 -5.67 -3.69 1.68
N LYS A 23 -6.95 -3.79 2.05
CA LYS A 23 -7.54 -5.04 2.55
C LYS A 23 -7.52 -6.13 1.49
N LEU A 24 -7.89 -5.80 0.25
CA LEU A 24 -7.92 -6.75 -0.84
C LEU A 24 -6.51 -7.24 -1.19
N PHE A 25 -5.54 -6.34 -1.30
CA PHE A 25 -4.15 -6.70 -1.61
C PHE A 25 -3.57 -7.61 -0.52
N ALA A 26 -3.70 -7.22 0.76
CA ALA A 26 -3.21 -8.01 1.88
C ALA A 26 -3.85 -9.41 1.91
N ASN A 27 -5.18 -9.50 1.78
CA ASN A 27 -5.88 -10.78 1.75
C ASN A 27 -5.45 -11.65 0.56
N LYS A 28 -5.26 -11.04 -0.62
CA LYS A 28 -4.91 -11.80 -1.83
C LYS A 28 -3.50 -12.38 -1.76
N VAL A 29 -2.53 -11.61 -1.28
CA VAL A 29 -1.16 -12.08 -1.06
C VAL A 29 -1.14 -13.21 -0.03
N GLU A 30 -1.87 -13.05 1.09
CA GLU A 30 -1.91 -14.06 2.16
C GLU A 30 -2.64 -15.34 1.72
N MET A 31 -3.80 -15.22 1.06
CA MET A 31 -4.63 -16.38 0.69
C MET A 31 -4.08 -17.17 -0.50
N GLU A 32 -3.42 -16.51 -1.45
CA GLU A 32 -2.89 -17.15 -2.65
C GLU A 32 -1.42 -17.57 -2.50
N ASP A 33 -0.78 -17.28 -1.35
CA ASP A 33 0.66 -17.51 -1.08
C ASP A 33 1.54 -17.10 -2.27
N ARG A 34 1.21 -15.96 -2.89
CA ARG A 34 1.86 -15.47 -4.10
C ARG A 34 2.26 -14.01 -3.94
N PHE A 35 3.40 -13.68 -4.53
CA PHE A 35 3.85 -12.31 -4.69
C PHE A 35 3.53 -11.78 -6.08
N PHE A 36 2.92 -10.60 -6.15
CA PHE A 36 2.75 -9.84 -7.38
C PHE A 36 2.93 -8.35 -7.08
N SER A 37 3.29 -7.58 -8.10
CA SER A 37 3.41 -6.13 -7.96
C SER A 37 2.06 -5.53 -7.52
N PRO A 38 2.03 -4.64 -6.50
CA PRO A 38 0.83 -3.90 -6.16
C PRO A 38 0.44 -2.88 -7.25
N TYR A 39 1.33 -2.60 -8.20
CA TYR A 39 1.16 -1.61 -9.27
C TYR A 39 1.07 -2.28 -10.64
N THR A 40 0.31 -1.66 -11.54
CA THR A 40 0.07 -2.14 -12.92
C THR A 40 1.29 -1.98 -13.83
N GLY A 41 2.24 -1.11 -13.48
CA GLY A 41 3.47 -0.85 -14.21
C GLY A 41 4.50 -0.10 -13.36
N PRO A 42 5.79 -0.12 -13.75
CA PRO A 42 6.88 0.48 -12.96
C PRO A 42 6.84 2.01 -12.90
N GLU A 43 6.22 2.67 -13.88
CA GLU A 43 6.14 4.14 -13.98
C GLU A 43 4.78 4.69 -13.52
N ASP A 44 3.86 3.81 -13.08
CA ASP A 44 2.50 4.22 -12.68
C ASP A 44 2.47 4.92 -11.31
N VAL A 45 3.55 4.79 -10.52
CA VAL A 45 3.72 5.41 -9.21
C VAL A 45 5.17 5.84 -9.01
N THR A 46 5.38 7.00 -8.40
CA THR A 46 6.73 7.44 -8.01
C THR A 46 7.10 6.94 -6.63
N ALA A 47 8.40 6.87 -6.32
CA ALA A 47 8.86 6.55 -4.97
C ALA A 47 8.29 7.50 -3.90
N THR A 48 8.09 8.78 -4.24
CA THR A 48 7.51 9.77 -3.35
C THR A 48 6.05 9.47 -3.03
N ASP A 49 5.24 9.09 -4.04
CA ASP A 49 3.84 8.72 -3.84
C ASP A 49 3.72 7.55 -2.85
N VAL A 50 4.58 6.55 -3.01
CA VAL A 50 4.61 5.36 -2.15
C VAL A 50 4.99 5.74 -0.72
N VAL A 51 6.07 6.49 -0.51
CA VAL A 51 6.54 6.86 0.82
C VAL A 51 5.52 7.74 1.55
N MET A 52 4.92 8.72 0.87
CA MET A 52 3.89 9.58 1.46
C MET A 52 2.69 8.75 1.89
N THR A 53 2.14 7.96 0.96
CA THR A 53 0.95 7.13 1.21
C THR A 53 1.19 6.15 2.37
N CYS A 54 2.31 5.41 2.34
CA CYS A 54 2.63 4.45 3.39
C CYS A 54 2.82 5.14 4.76
N SER A 55 3.50 6.29 4.80
CA SER A 55 3.75 7.00 6.05
C SER A 55 2.45 7.44 6.73
N ASP A 56 1.50 7.98 5.96
CA ASP A 56 0.20 8.40 6.49
C ASP A 56 -0.68 7.21 6.88
N MET A 57 -0.65 6.12 6.11
CA MET A 57 -1.35 4.88 6.47
C MET A 57 -0.86 4.31 7.81
N LEU A 58 0.46 4.24 8.02
CA LEU A 58 1.05 3.76 9.27
C LEU A 58 0.64 4.65 10.45
N ARG A 59 0.67 5.98 10.25
CA ARG A 59 0.25 6.96 11.26
C ARG A 59 -1.22 6.80 11.62
N ALA A 60 -2.09 6.56 10.63
CA ALA A 60 -3.54 6.39 10.82
C ALA A 60 -3.90 5.16 11.68
N VAL A 61 -3.06 4.12 11.68
CA VAL A 61 -3.26 2.91 12.50
C VAL A 61 -2.34 2.87 13.73
N ASN A 62 -1.66 3.97 14.04
CA ASN A 62 -0.73 4.10 15.16
C ASN A 62 0.38 3.03 15.16
N LEU A 63 0.90 2.67 13.99
CA LEU A 63 2.01 1.73 13.85
C LEU A 63 3.33 2.49 13.80
N SER A 64 4.27 2.14 14.68
CA SER A 64 5.58 2.79 14.72
C SER A 64 6.54 2.20 13.68
N THR A 65 7.60 2.94 13.34
CA THR A 65 8.67 2.42 12.47
C THR A 65 9.41 1.23 13.08
N PHE A 66 9.39 1.09 14.42
CA PHE A 66 9.95 -0.07 15.11
C PHE A 66 9.11 -1.33 14.85
N ASP A 67 7.78 -1.23 14.95
CA ASP A 67 6.87 -2.33 14.63
C ASP A 67 7.00 -2.74 13.15
N LEU A 68 7.19 -1.76 12.27
CA LEU A 68 7.41 -1.98 10.85
C LEU A 68 8.69 -2.80 10.58
N ALA A 69 9.77 -2.53 11.32
CA ALA A 69 11.04 -3.25 11.16
C ALA A 69 10.89 -4.76 11.43
N MET A 70 10.01 -5.15 12.37
CA MET A 70 9.71 -6.56 12.62
C MET A 70 9.03 -7.25 11.42
N TRP A 71 8.24 -6.49 10.64
CA TRP A 71 7.57 -7.01 9.45
C TRP A 71 8.52 -7.22 8.27
N PHE A 72 9.55 -6.37 8.11
CA PHE A 72 10.57 -6.51 7.07
C PHE A 72 11.55 -7.66 7.33
N GLN A 73 11.64 -8.13 8.57
CA GLN A 73 12.47 -9.27 8.95
C GLN A 73 11.76 -10.62 8.76
N ARG A 74 10.48 -10.63 8.39
CA ARG A 74 9.74 -11.86 8.15
C ARG A 74 10.25 -12.52 6.86
N PRO A 75 10.82 -13.74 6.91
CA PRO A 75 11.33 -14.42 5.73
C PRO A 75 10.22 -14.54 4.69
N ARG A 76 10.50 -14.15 3.44
CA ARG A 76 9.60 -14.48 2.33
C ARG A 76 9.83 -15.95 2.01
N SER A 77 8.76 -16.73 1.96
CA SER A 77 8.77 -18.18 1.70
C SER A 77 9.48 -18.59 0.40
N ASN A 78 9.74 -17.64 -0.50
CA ASN A 78 10.40 -17.84 -1.79
C ASN A 78 11.84 -17.27 -1.89
N GLU A 79 12.46 -16.89 -0.77
CA GLU A 79 13.88 -16.57 -0.72
C GLU A 79 14.67 -17.81 -0.24
N GLU A 80 14.79 -18.81 -1.13
CA GLU A 80 15.86 -19.83 -1.12
C GLU A 80 16.87 -19.52 -2.24
#